data_AF-A0A958F8I2-F1
#
_entry.id   AF-A0A958F8I2-F1
#
_cell.length_a   1.000
_cell.length_b   1.000
_cell.length_c   1.000
_cell.angle_alpha   90.00
_cell.angle_beta   90.00
_cell.angle_gamma   90.00
#
_symmetry.space_group_name_H-M   'P 1'
#
loop_
_entity.id
_entity.type
_entity.pdbx_description
1 polymer ?
#
loop_
_entity_poly.entity_id
_entity_poly.type
_entity_poly.pdbx_seq_one_letter_code
_entity_poly.pdbx_strand_id
1 'polypeptide(L)'
;MGDYEVSFVGFEMANHGEPGTFRVDAHLEISDGSDTYKVVPALIYSQNQQEAEAGQFPLKNGGENATASVSLHGLNADAKMIELHFDGLGTNGHVAEATPDQLLLEVSRKPFMSVLWLGSILIMAGTLIAFKRRSDEQKQAAQAQFPKEAPHKAKAAV
;
A
#
# COMPACT_ATOMS: atom_id res chain seq x y z
N MET A 1 -8.95 -12.95 -10.84
CA MET A 1 -9.23 -14.40 -10.93
C MET A 1 -9.77 -14.70 -12.32
N GLY A 2 -9.00 -15.38 -13.17
CA GLY A 2 -9.42 -15.82 -14.52
C GLY A 2 -9.72 -14.70 -15.51
N ASP A 3 -10.83 -14.01 -15.32
CA ASP A 3 -11.34 -12.90 -16.13
C ASP A 3 -11.95 -11.76 -15.28
N TYR A 4 -11.93 -11.91 -13.94
CA TYR A 4 -12.53 -10.97 -13.00
C TYR A 4 -11.49 -10.21 -12.18
N GLU A 5 -11.64 -8.89 -12.15
CA GLU A 5 -10.95 -7.97 -11.24
C GLU A 5 -11.89 -7.61 -10.08
N VAL A 6 -11.40 -7.71 -8.85
CA VAL A 6 -12.18 -7.40 -7.64
C VAL A 6 -11.51 -6.22 -6.93
N SER A 7 -12.27 -5.14 -6.76
CA SER A 7 -11.86 -3.94 -6.05
C SER A 7 -12.68 -3.80 -4.76
N PHE A 8 -11.97 -3.71 -3.64
CA PHE A 8 -12.59 -3.36 -2.37
C PHE A 8 -12.71 -1.84 -2.26
N VAL A 9 -13.94 -1.34 -2.17
CA VAL A 9 -14.23 0.10 -2.10
C VAL A 9 -14.27 0.59 -0.65
N GLY A 10 -14.85 -0.20 0.25
CA GLY A 10 -15.00 0.17 1.65
C GLY A 10 -15.95 -0.77 2.38
N PHE A 11 -16.17 -0.49 3.67
CA PHE A 11 -17.17 -1.19 4.46
C PHE A 11 -18.04 -0.18 5.21
N GLU A 12 -19.30 -0.52 5.40
CA GLU A 12 -20.25 0.23 6.23
C GLU A 12 -20.67 -0.65 7.41
N MET A 13 -20.70 -0.07 8.61
CA MET A 13 -21.17 -0.77 9.81
C MET A 13 -22.52 -0.20 10.22
N ALA A 14 -23.55 -1.03 10.16
CA ALA A 14 -24.89 -0.70 10.60
C ALA A 14 -25.20 -1.39 11.94
N ASN A 15 -25.78 -0.65 12.88
CA ASN A 15 -26.34 -1.21 14.10
C ASN A 15 -27.87 -1.26 13.96
N HIS A 16 -28.44 -2.46 14.00
CA HIS A 16 -29.89 -2.67 13.85
C HIS A 16 -30.71 -2.31 15.10
N GLY A 17 -30.10 -1.68 16.10
CA GLY A 17 -30.79 -1.22 17.31
C GLY A 17 -31.02 -2.32 18.36
N GLU A 18 -30.72 -3.57 18.01
CA GLU A 18 -30.67 -4.68 18.95
C GLU A 18 -29.33 -4.69 19.70
N PRO A 19 -29.33 -4.72 21.05
CA PRO A 19 -28.09 -4.80 21.83
C PRO A 19 -27.30 -6.05 21.48
N GLY A 20 -26.05 -5.86 21.05
CA GLY A 20 -25.15 -6.97 20.71
C GLY A 20 -25.32 -7.51 19.29
N THR A 21 -26.12 -6.85 18.44
CA THR A 21 -26.22 -7.14 17.02
C THR A 21 -25.60 -6.02 16.19
N PHE A 22 -24.69 -6.35 15.28
CA PHE A 22 -24.17 -5.38 14.30
C PHE A 22 -23.91 -6.07 12.96
N ARG A 23 -24.10 -5.31 11.88
CA ARG A 23 -23.93 -5.75 10.50
C ARG A 23 -22.78 -4.97 9.86
N VAL A 24 -21.95 -5.68 9.11
CA VAL A 24 -20.88 -5.11 8.31
C VAL A 24 -21.16 -5.38 6.85
N ASP A 25 -21.45 -4.35 6.09
CA ASP A 25 -21.61 -4.41 4.63
C ASP A 25 -20.26 -4.11 3.98
N ALA A 26 -19.76 -4.98 3.09
CA ALA A 26 -18.54 -4.73 2.34
C ALA A 26 -18.90 -4.35 0.90
N HIS A 27 -18.46 -3.18 0.45
CA HIS A 27 -18.69 -2.70 -0.91
C HIS A 27 -17.59 -3.19 -1.84
N LEU A 28 -17.97 -4.05 -2.78
CA LEU A 28 -17.10 -4.61 -3.78
C LEU A 28 -17.50 -4.13 -5.17
N GLU A 29 -16.51 -3.84 -6.00
CA GLU A 29 -16.68 -3.68 -7.44
C GLU A 29 -15.99 -4.85 -8.14
N ILE A 30 -16.77 -5.65 -8.84
CA ILE A 30 -16.31 -6.82 -9.59
C ILE A 30 -16.43 -6.49 -11.06
N SER A 31 -15.31 -6.44 -11.78
CA SER A 31 -15.30 -6.20 -13.22
C SER A 31 -14.90 -7.46 -13.98
N ASP A 32 -15.57 -7.73 -15.10
CA ASP A 32 -15.24 -8.83 -16.01
C ASP A 32 -14.45 -8.37 -17.25
N GLY A 33 -13.94 -7.13 -17.22
CA GLY A 33 -13.26 -6.42 -18.30
C GLY A 33 -14.19 -5.69 -19.28
N SER A 34 -15.49 -5.99 -19.27
CA SER A 34 -16.53 -5.31 -20.08
C SER A 34 -17.47 -4.49 -19.22
N ASP A 35 -17.98 -5.11 -18.15
CA ASP A 35 -18.93 -4.53 -17.22
C ASP A 35 -18.35 -4.50 -15.80
N THR A 36 -18.90 -3.63 -14.97
CA THR A 36 -18.59 -3.54 -13.54
C THR A 36 -19.85 -3.74 -12.73
N TYR A 37 -19.81 -4.71 -11.82
CA TYR A 37 -20.89 -5.08 -10.93
C TYR A 37 -20.59 -4.61 -9.52
N LYS A 38 -21.54 -3.90 -8.91
CA LYS A 38 -21.46 -3.53 -7.50
C LYS A 38 -22.09 -4.64 -6.67
N VAL A 39 -21.32 -5.21 -5.76
CA VAL A 39 -21.74 -6.34 -4.93
C VAL A 39 -21.50 -5.99 -3.48
N VAL A 40 -22.49 -6.28 -2.63
CA VAL A 40 -22.46 -5.92 -1.21
C VAL A 40 -22.73 -7.16 -0.36
N PRO A 41 -21.73 -8.04 -0.15
CA PRO A 41 -21.84 -9.07 0.88
C PRO A 41 -21.88 -8.44 2.27
N ALA A 42 -22.50 -9.15 3.21
CA ALA A 42 -22.61 -8.69 4.59
C ALA A 42 -22.21 -9.75 5.61
N LEU A 43 -21.77 -9.27 6.76
CA LEU A 43 -21.45 -10.08 7.92
C LEU A 43 -22.23 -9.58 9.13
N ILE A 44 -23.08 -10.44 9.67
CA ILE A 44 -23.98 -10.15 10.77
C ILE A 44 -23.44 -10.84 12.01
N TYR A 45 -23.20 -10.06 13.06
CA TYR A 45 -22.85 -10.55 14.38
C TYR A 45 -24.07 -10.45 15.29
N SER A 46 -24.45 -11.53 15.96
CA SER A 46 -25.57 -11.56 16.92
C SER A 46 -25.25 -12.48 18.09
N GLN A 47 -25.14 -11.92 19.31
CA GLN A 47 -25.11 -12.65 20.60
C GLN A 47 -24.13 -13.84 20.75
N ASN A 48 -23.16 -14.02 19.84
CA ASN A 48 -22.14 -15.10 19.70
C ASN A 48 -22.24 -15.92 18.40
N GLN A 49 -23.14 -15.58 17.49
CA GLN A 49 -23.20 -16.14 16.15
C GLN A 49 -22.73 -15.13 15.12
N GLN A 50 -22.09 -15.64 14.09
CA GLN A 50 -21.67 -14.89 12.91
C GLN A 50 -22.36 -15.52 11.71
N GLU A 51 -23.10 -14.72 10.96
CA GLU A 51 -23.82 -15.13 9.76
C GLU A 51 -23.36 -14.28 8.57
N ALA A 52 -22.95 -14.94 7.49
CA ALA A 52 -22.52 -14.29 6.27
C ALA A 52 -23.67 -14.29 5.24
N GLU A 53 -24.01 -13.11 4.73
CA GLU A 53 -24.94 -12.94 3.62
C GLU A 53 -24.15 -12.70 2.34
N ALA A 54 -24.35 -13.56 1.34
CA ALA A 54 -23.60 -13.50 0.10
C ALA A 54 -24.22 -12.51 -0.89
N GLY A 55 -23.38 -11.70 -1.52
CA GLY A 55 -23.75 -10.90 -2.68
C GLY A 55 -23.57 -11.70 -3.97
N GLN A 56 -24.46 -11.52 -4.95
CA GLN A 56 -24.44 -12.26 -6.22
C GLN A 56 -24.01 -11.37 -7.39
N PHE A 57 -23.34 -11.96 -8.38
CA PHE A 57 -22.96 -11.31 -9.63
C PHE A 57 -23.00 -12.29 -10.81
N PRO A 58 -23.23 -11.81 -12.04
CA PRO A 58 -23.36 -12.68 -13.21
C PRO A 58 -22.02 -13.28 -13.66
N LEU A 59 -22.06 -14.52 -14.14
CA LEU A 59 -20.94 -15.23 -14.76
C LEU A 59 -20.89 -14.98 -16.27
N LYS A 60 -19.78 -14.42 -16.76
CA LYS A 60 -19.54 -14.06 -18.16
C LYS A 60 -19.70 -15.24 -19.13
N ASN A 61 -19.32 -16.45 -18.68
CA ASN A 61 -19.28 -17.67 -19.49
C ASN A 61 -20.22 -18.79 -18.99
N GLY A 62 -21.15 -18.51 -18.07
CA GLY A 62 -21.93 -19.56 -17.40
C GLY A 62 -23.28 -19.92 -18.04
N GLY A 63 -23.72 -19.20 -19.06
CA GLY A 63 -25.05 -19.37 -19.70
C GLY A 63 -26.11 -18.39 -19.17
N GLU A 64 -27.31 -18.39 -19.78
CA GLU A 64 -28.45 -17.59 -19.30
C GLU A 64 -28.77 -18.00 -17.85
N ASN A 65 -28.55 -17.10 -16.88
CA ASN A 65 -28.77 -17.25 -15.43
C ASN A 65 -27.64 -17.84 -14.59
N ALA A 66 -26.43 -18.02 -15.12
CA ALA A 66 -25.32 -18.38 -14.25
C ALA A 66 -24.87 -17.18 -13.40
N THR A 67 -24.93 -17.34 -12.09
CA THR A 67 -24.45 -16.36 -11.11
C THR A 67 -23.38 -17.00 -10.24
N ALA A 68 -22.40 -16.18 -9.84
CA ALA A 68 -21.46 -16.48 -8.78
C ALA A 68 -21.84 -15.67 -7.53
N SER A 69 -21.41 -16.14 -6.38
CA SER A 69 -21.63 -15.44 -5.11
C SER A 69 -20.32 -15.14 -4.41
N VAL A 70 -20.32 -14.05 -3.67
CA VAL A 70 -19.22 -13.66 -2.77
C VAL A 70 -19.80 -13.45 -1.37
N SER A 71 -19.17 -14.02 -0.34
CA SER A 71 -19.55 -13.85 1.06
C SER A 71 -18.39 -13.28 1.87
N LEU A 72 -18.71 -12.49 2.89
CA LEU A 72 -17.73 -11.92 3.83
C LEU A 72 -17.62 -12.84 5.06
N HIS A 73 -16.48 -13.47 5.27
CA HIS A 73 -16.26 -14.42 6.37
C HIS A 73 -15.43 -13.84 7.53
N GLY A 74 -14.72 -12.75 7.29
CA GLY A 74 -13.87 -12.15 8.31
C GLY A 74 -13.52 -10.71 8.00
N LEU A 75 -13.35 -9.93 9.06
CA LEU A 75 -12.83 -8.57 9.02
C LEU A 75 -11.79 -8.42 10.12
N ASN A 76 -10.58 -8.04 9.73
CA ASN A 76 -9.55 -7.58 10.65
C ASN A 76 -9.31 -6.08 10.40
N ALA A 77 -9.97 -5.24 11.20
CA ALA A 77 -9.88 -3.79 11.06
C ALA A 77 -8.47 -3.25 11.36
N ASP A 78 -7.75 -3.84 12.32
CA ASP A 78 -6.41 -3.42 12.72
C ASP A 78 -5.39 -3.63 11.59
N ALA A 79 -5.47 -4.80 10.94
CA ALA A 79 -4.63 -5.14 9.80
C ALA A 79 -5.19 -4.64 8.46
N LYS A 80 -6.40 -4.05 8.47
CA LYS A 80 -7.15 -3.62 7.27
C LYS A 80 -7.33 -4.74 6.24
N MET A 81 -7.66 -5.93 6.74
CA MET A 81 -7.88 -7.12 5.92
C MET A 81 -9.32 -7.59 6.01
N ILE A 82 -9.83 -8.12 4.90
CA ILE A 82 -11.12 -8.83 4.85
C ILE A 82 -10.91 -10.21 4.27
N GLU A 83 -11.74 -11.15 4.69
CA GLU A 83 -11.77 -12.52 4.19
C GLU A 83 -13.04 -12.70 3.37
N LEU A 84 -12.87 -12.94 2.08
CA LEU A 84 -13.95 -13.15 1.12
C LEU A 84 -13.91 -14.59 0.60
N HIS A 85 -15.07 -15.22 0.54
CA HIS A 85 -15.26 -16.50 -0.12
C HIS A 85 -16.03 -16.30 -1.43
N PHE A 86 -15.60 -16.98 -2.49
CA PHE A 86 -16.25 -16.93 -3.79
C PHE A 86 -16.73 -18.33 -4.18
N ASP A 87 -18.01 -18.44 -4.52
CA ASP A 87 -18.63 -19.68 -4.98
C ASP A 87 -19.14 -19.52 -6.42
N GLY A 88 -19.10 -20.60 -7.20
CA GLY A 88 -19.60 -20.63 -8.58
C GLY A 88 -18.62 -20.13 -9.65
N LEU A 89 -17.43 -19.65 -9.27
CA LEU A 89 -16.34 -19.38 -10.22
C LEU A 89 -15.71 -20.71 -10.66
N GLY A 90 -16.06 -21.20 -11.85
CA GLY A 90 -15.56 -22.47 -12.39
C GLY A 90 -14.04 -22.63 -12.27
N THR A 91 -13.62 -23.82 -11.83
CA THR A 91 -12.23 -24.17 -11.50
C THR A 91 -11.36 -24.31 -12.75
N ASN A 92 -10.92 -23.19 -13.34
CA ASN A 92 -9.87 -23.19 -14.37
C ASN A 92 -8.55 -22.65 -13.83
N GLY A 93 -8.16 -23.15 -12.66
CA GLY A 93 -6.88 -22.89 -12.03
C GLY A 93 -6.66 -23.85 -10.88
N HIS A 94 -6.27 -25.08 -11.19
CA HIS A 94 -5.70 -26.09 -10.29
C HIS A 94 -6.25 -26.11 -8.86
N VAL A 95 -7.33 -26.88 -8.66
CA VAL A 95 -7.56 -27.53 -7.36
C VAL A 95 -6.57 -28.68 -7.29
N ALA A 96 -5.37 -28.41 -6.80
CA ALA A 96 -4.54 -29.44 -6.18
C ALA A 96 -4.88 -29.41 -4.70
N GLU A 97 -5.63 -30.42 -4.24
CA GLU A 97 -5.74 -30.74 -2.82
C GLU A 97 -4.34 -31.05 -2.27
N ALA A 98 -3.68 -30.04 -1.69
CA ALA A 98 -2.74 -30.18 -0.59
C ALA A 98 -2.29 -28.78 -0.14
N THR A 99 -2.68 -28.43 1.08
CA THR A 99 -2.34 -27.21 1.84
C THR A 99 -3.08 -25.92 1.43
N PRO A 100 -3.66 -25.18 2.40
CA PRO A 100 -4.50 -24.03 2.13
C PRO A 100 -3.61 -22.88 1.68
N ASP A 101 -3.56 -22.63 0.38
CA ASP A 101 -2.87 -21.45 -0.15
C ASP A 101 -3.81 -20.24 0.03
N GLN A 102 -3.80 -19.73 1.26
CA GLN A 102 -4.43 -18.49 1.67
C GLN A 102 -3.76 -17.36 0.87
N LEU A 103 -4.39 -16.93 -0.23
CA LEU A 103 -3.90 -15.80 -1.03
C LEU A 103 -4.16 -14.49 -0.27
N LEU A 104 -3.35 -14.27 0.75
CA LEU A 104 -3.28 -13.06 1.55
C LEU A 104 -2.57 -12.00 0.71
N LEU A 105 -3.33 -11.22 -0.06
CA LEU A 105 -2.78 -10.10 -0.82
C LEU A 105 -2.47 -8.94 0.15
N GLU A 106 -1.33 -9.06 0.84
CA GLU A 106 -0.79 -8.02 1.70
C GLU A 106 -0.32 -6.84 0.83
N VAL A 107 -1.19 -5.86 0.59
CA VAL A 107 -0.77 -4.56 0.02
C VAL A 107 -0.08 -3.76 1.12
N SER A 108 1.10 -4.24 1.53
CA SER A 108 2.01 -3.55 2.42
C SER A 108 2.64 -2.39 1.65
N ARG A 109 1.97 -1.24 1.64
CA ARG A 109 2.53 0.01 1.11
C ARG A 109 3.65 0.46 2.05
N LYS A 110 4.83 -0.16 1.94
CA LYS A 110 6.01 0.06 2.80
C LYS A 110 6.32 1.56 2.91
N PRO A 111 5.83 2.26 3.95
CA PRO A 111 5.90 3.72 4.00
C PRO A 111 7.30 4.21 4.40
N PHE A 112 8.23 3.29 4.64
CA PHE A 112 9.59 3.56 5.10
C PHE A 112 10.56 3.98 4.00
N MET A 113 10.21 3.81 2.72
CA MET A 113 11.11 4.18 1.63
C MET A 113 11.36 5.69 1.56
N SER A 114 10.36 6.53 1.84
CA SER A 114 10.52 7.99 1.87
C SER A 114 11.52 8.44 2.94
N VAL A 115 11.52 7.78 4.11
CA VAL A 115 12.43 8.08 5.23
C VAL A 115 13.85 7.67 4.90
N LEU A 116 14.04 6.51 4.24
CA LEU A 116 15.36 6.06 3.77
C LEU A 116 15.96 7.03 2.73
N TRP A 117 15.14 7.48 1.78
CA TRP A 117 15.56 8.47 0.78
C TRP A 117 15.90 9.82 1.43
N LEU A 118 15.08 10.30 2.38
CA LEU A 118 15.35 11.53 3.11
C LEU A 118 16.67 11.45 3.90
N GLY A 119 16.91 10.33 4.60
CA GLY A 119 18.14 10.09 5.35
C GLY A 119 19.38 10.08 4.46
N SER A 120 19.33 9.40 3.31
CA SER A 120 20.44 9.39 2.33
C SER A 120 20.77 10.80 1.83
N ILE A 121 19.75 11.60 1.50
CA ILE A 121 19.94 12.98 1.04
C ILE A 121 20.61 13.84 2.11
N LEU A 122 20.20 13.71 3.38
CA LEU A 122 20.81 14.43 4.50
C LEU A 122 22.29 14.09 4.67
N ILE A 123 22.64 12.80 4.63
CA ILE A 123 24.03 12.34 4.78
C ILE A 123 24.90 12.85 3.62
N MET A 124 24.38 12.77 2.39
CA MET A 124 25.06 13.24 1.19
C MET A 124 25.29 14.76 1.24
N ALA A 125 24.29 15.54 1.65
CA ALA A 125 24.42 16.98 1.84
C ALA A 125 25.44 17.33 2.95
N GLY A 126 25.37 16.66 4.10
CA GLY A 126 26.31 16.85 5.20
C GLY A 126 27.75 16.58 4.81
N THR A 127 27.98 15.52 4.02
CA THR A 127 29.31 15.16 3.53
C THR A 127 29.86 16.21 2.56
N LEU A 128 29.03 16.73 1.65
CA LEU A 128 29.43 17.80 0.73
C LEU A 128 29.79 19.10 1.49
N ILE A 129 29.00 19.46 2.50
CA ILE A 129 29.27 20.65 3.34
C ILE A 129 30.58 20.47 4.12
N ALA A 130 30.78 19.32 4.76
CA ALA A 130 31.99 19.03 5.51
C ALA A 130 33.24 19.04 4.61
N PHE A 131 33.13 18.51 3.39
CA PHE A 131 34.21 18.48 2.42
C PHE A 131 34.59 19.88 1.92
N LYS A 132 33.59 20.73 1.64
CA LYS A 132 33.83 22.14 1.28
C LYS A 132 34.48 22.91 2.42
N ARG A 133 33.94 22.79 3.65
CA ARG A 133 34.51 23.45 4.83
C ARG A 133 35.98 23.07 5.03
N ARG A 134 36.30 21.77 4.92
CA ARG A 134 37.66 21.27 5.06
C ARG A 134 38.60 21.78 3.95
N SER A 135 38.09 21.94 2.73
CA SER A 135 38.88 22.47 1.62
C SER A 135 39.18 23.96 1.79
N ASP A 136 38.24 24.73 2.35
CA ASP A 136 38.42 26.15 2.61
C ASP A 136 39.37 26.41 3.78
N GLU A 137 39.32 25.58 4.83
CA GLU A 137 40.28 25.59 5.94
C GLU A 137 41.72 25.34 5.44
N GLN A 138 41.91 24.40 4.49
CA GLN A 138 43.24 24.15 3.89
C GLN A 138 43.72 25.32 3.00
N LYS A 139 42.82 25.98 2.27
CA LYS A 139 43.18 27.15 1.45
C LYS A 139 43.57 28.35 2.32
N GLN A 140 42.90 28.55 3.45
CA GLN A 140 43.23 29.62 4.40
C GLN A 140 44.55 29.35 5.12
N ALA A 141 44.81 28.10 5.53
CA ALA A 141 46.09 27.72 6.11
C ALA A 141 47.26 27.93 5.11
N ALA A 142 47.04 27.62 3.83
CA ALA A 142 48.03 27.87 2.78
C ALA A 142 48.26 29.37 2.49
N GLN A 143 47.23 30.22 2.59
CA GLN A 143 47.37 31.69 2.44
C GLN A 143 48.02 32.36 3.66
N ALA A 144 47.78 31.87 4.87
CA ALA A 144 48.40 32.40 6.07
C ALA A 144 49.91 32.10 6.12
N GLN A 145 50.37 31.04 5.45
CA GLN A 145 51.76 30.60 5.42
C GLN A 145 52.61 31.31 4.34
N PHE A 146 51.97 31.93 3.34
CA PHE A 146 52.62 32.81 2.37
C PHE A 146 51.94 34.19 2.38
N PRO A 147 52.35 35.10 3.29
CA PRO A 147 51.96 36.48 3.21
C PRO A 147 52.35 37.01 1.83
N LYS A 148 51.39 37.54 1.06
CA LYS A 148 51.70 38.32 -0.14
C LYS A 148 52.60 39.47 0.29
N GLU A 149 53.91 39.33 0.10
CA GLU A 149 54.84 40.43 0.26
C GLU A 149 54.36 41.56 -0.63
N ALA A 150 53.98 42.68 0.00
CA ALA A 150 53.66 43.91 -0.69
C ALA A 150 54.86 44.27 -1.58
N PRO A 151 54.63 44.71 -2.83
CA PRO A 151 55.74 45.08 -3.70
C PRO A 151 56.47 46.27 -3.08
N HIS A 152 57.64 45.99 -2.51
CA HIS A 152 58.57 46.98 -2.01
C HIS A 152 59.01 47.81 -3.21
N LYS A 153 58.39 48.97 -3.41
CA LYS A 153 58.85 49.96 -4.39
C LYS A 153 60.18 50.52 -3.90
N ALA A 154 61.27 49.84 -4.23
CA ALA A 154 62.63 50.30 -4.06
C ALA A 154 63.30 50.42 -5.43
N LYS A 155 63.32 51.64 -5.98
CA LYS A 155 64.40 52.24 -6.79
C LYS A 155 64.23 53.77 -6.62
N ALA A 156 64.99 54.43 -5.74
CA ALA A 156 66.40 54.81 -5.86
C ALA A 156 66.67 55.70 -7.09
N ALA A 157 67.03 56.95 -6.78
CA ALA A 157 67.48 58.00 -7.67
C ALA A 157 68.66 57.60 -8.57
N VAL A 158 68.69 58.12 -9.80
CA VAL A 158 69.77 58.93 -10.42
C VAL A 158 69.11 59.78 -11.50
#